data_AF-A0A7C5MY76-F1
#
_entry.id   AF-A0A7C5MY76-F1
#
_cell.length_a   1.000
_cell.length_b   1.000
_cell.length_c   1.000
_cell.angle_alpha   90.00
_cell.angle_beta   90.00
_cell.angle_gamma   90.00
#
_symmetry.space_group_name_H-M   'P 1'
#
loop_
_entity.id
_entity.type
_entity.pdbx_description
1 polymer ?
#
loop_
_entity_poly.entity_id
_entity_poly.type
_entity_poly.pdbx_seq_one_letter_code
_entity_poly.pdbx_strand_id
1 'polypeptide(L)'
;MSADKYLNAAGISADWPHGRGMYISELGDFLVWVGEEDHLRIMAMQRGGDLKALFARLHGGLEKLGQLLPPFALSKTYGALTSCPTNLGAGMRASLHLKLPNLTQGDADLKRLKLLAQPLGLAVRGAAGEHSGAGEGGLVDISPNARLGVSEKEILNRLCQGTKSLWAAEIR
;
A
#
# COMPACT_ATOMS: atom_id res chain seq x y z
N MET A 1 13.28 9.14 -2.12
CA MET A 1 13.40 9.90 -3.39
C MET A 1 14.82 9.93 -3.92
N SER A 2 15.75 10.79 -3.47
CA SER A 2 17.08 10.89 -4.12
C SER A 2 17.96 9.62 -4.03
N ALA A 3 17.67 8.73 -3.09
CA ALA A 3 18.35 7.43 -2.97
C ALA A 3 17.73 6.31 -3.83
N ASP A 4 16.56 6.52 -4.44
CA ASP A 4 15.92 5.53 -5.30
C ASP A 4 16.43 5.66 -6.74
N LYS A 5 17.22 4.67 -7.17
CA LYS A 5 17.84 4.65 -8.50
C LYS A 5 16.82 4.60 -9.65
N TYR A 6 15.64 4.02 -9.44
CA TYR A 6 14.61 3.90 -10.48
C TYR A 6 13.91 5.24 -10.69
N LEU A 7 13.53 5.92 -9.60
CA LEU A 7 12.92 7.25 -9.67
C LEU A 7 13.89 8.29 -10.26
N ASN A 8 15.18 8.20 -9.89
CA ASN A 8 16.22 9.06 -10.46
C ASN A 8 16.39 8.85 -11.97
N ALA A 9 16.50 7.60 -12.41
CA ALA A 9 16.66 7.28 -13.84
C ALA A 9 15.43 7.68 -14.67
N ALA A 10 14.24 7.68 -14.07
CA ALA A 10 13.00 8.14 -14.71
C ALA A 10 12.83 9.67 -14.71
N GLY A 11 13.74 10.44 -14.10
CA GLY A 11 13.66 11.90 -13.99
C GLY A 11 12.65 12.42 -12.97
N ILE A 12 11.98 11.54 -12.21
CA ILE A 12 10.94 11.88 -11.22
C ILE A 12 11.51 12.75 -10.08
N SER A 13 12.78 12.51 -9.71
CA SER A 13 13.45 13.23 -8.64
C SER A 13 14.20 14.50 -9.09
N ALA A 14 14.02 14.96 -10.35
CA ALA A 14 14.69 16.16 -10.87
C ALA A 14 14.43 17.40 -9.98
N ASP A 15 15.44 18.25 -9.75
CA ASP A 15 15.33 19.45 -8.90
C ASP A 15 15.01 19.17 -7.41
N TRP A 16 15.29 17.97 -6.91
CA TRP A 16 15.06 17.64 -5.49
C TRP A 16 15.72 18.66 -4.55
N PRO A 17 15.04 19.18 -3.49
CA PRO A 17 13.69 18.85 -3.01
C PRO A 17 12.59 19.85 -3.45
N HIS A 18 12.80 20.69 -4.48
CA HIS A 18 11.88 21.77 -4.83
C HIS A 18 10.48 21.27 -5.22
N GLY A 19 9.44 21.83 -4.61
CA GLY A 19 8.03 21.48 -4.88
C GLY A 19 7.53 20.22 -4.18
N ARG A 20 8.33 19.61 -3.30
CA ARG A 20 7.96 18.40 -2.55
C ARG A 20 7.61 18.72 -1.11
N GLY A 21 6.72 17.90 -0.55
CA GLY A 21 6.32 18.05 0.84
C GLY A 21 5.47 16.90 1.33
N MET A 22 5.14 16.97 2.62
CA MET A 22 4.24 16.03 3.25
C MET A 22 3.31 16.78 4.19
N TYR A 23 2.01 16.51 4.05
CA TYR A 23 1.02 16.83 5.07
C TYR A 23 0.87 15.63 6.01
N ILE A 24 0.75 15.91 7.31
CA ILE A 24 0.39 14.94 8.33
C ILE A 24 -0.71 15.58 9.18
N SER A 25 -1.83 14.89 9.35
CA SER A 25 -2.90 15.28 10.28
C SER A 25 -2.39 15.33 11.73
N GLU A 26 -3.05 16.07 12.61
CA GLU A 26 -2.70 16.14 14.03
C GLU A 26 -2.57 14.76 14.72
N LEU A 27 -3.43 13.81 14.35
CA LEU A 27 -3.42 12.45 14.90
C LEU A 27 -2.38 11.52 14.24
N GLY A 28 -1.68 11.97 13.19
CA GLY A 28 -0.75 11.16 12.42
C GLY A 28 -1.39 10.00 11.64
N ASP A 29 -2.71 10.00 11.49
CA ASP A 29 -3.49 8.90 10.90
C ASP A 29 -3.95 9.18 9.45
N PHE A 30 -3.73 10.40 8.95
CA PHE A 30 -3.91 10.79 7.56
C PHE A 30 -2.70 11.59 7.05
N LEU A 31 -2.15 11.17 5.91
CA LEU A 31 -0.94 11.74 5.32
C LEU A 31 -1.12 11.96 3.83
N VAL A 32 -0.49 13.02 3.32
CA VAL A 32 -0.41 13.27 1.88
C VAL A 32 1.04 13.58 1.53
N TRP A 33 1.67 12.73 0.72
CA TRP A 33 2.94 13.09 0.08
C TRP A 33 2.66 13.85 -1.19
N VAL A 34 3.42 14.90 -1.44
CA VAL A 34 3.30 15.79 -2.60
C VAL A 34 4.58 15.73 -3.41
N GLY A 35 4.47 15.40 -4.71
CA GLY A 35 5.58 15.40 -5.66
C GLY A 35 6.64 14.32 -5.39
N GLU A 36 6.23 13.17 -4.88
CA GLU A 36 7.09 11.99 -4.68
C GLU A 36 7.19 11.19 -6.01
N GLU A 37 6.70 9.95 -6.09
CA GLU A 37 6.57 9.21 -7.36
C GLU A 37 5.40 9.75 -8.22
N ASP A 38 4.25 9.95 -7.59
CA ASP A 38 3.05 10.54 -8.16
C ASP A 38 2.89 11.98 -7.69
N HIS A 39 1.99 12.75 -8.33
CA HIS A 39 1.65 14.09 -7.84
C HIS A 39 1.22 14.08 -6.37
N LEU A 40 0.40 13.09 -5.99
CA LEU A 40 -0.08 12.89 -4.64
C LEU A 40 -0.05 11.42 -4.26
N ARG A 41 0.38 11.14 -3.03
CA ARG A 41 0.13 9.86 -2.37
C ARG A 41 -0.67 10.10 -1.11
N ILE A 42 -1.95 9.71 -1.15
CA ILE A 42 -2.93 9.98 -0.10
C ILE A 42 -3.09 8.71 0.73
N MET A 43 -2.83 8.80 2.02
CA MET A 43 -2.71 7.64 2.90
C MET A 43 -3.52 7.86 4.17
N ALA A 44 -4.22 6.81 4.58
CA ALA A 44 -4.80 6.70 5.91
C ALA A 44 -4.16 5.50 6.59
N MET A 45 -3.78 5.64 7.87
CA MET A 45 -3.15 4.58 8.66
C MET A 45 -3.75 4.53 10.05
N GLN A 46 -3.86 3.35 10.64
CA GLN A 46 -4.27 3.21 12.03
C GLN A 46 -3.74 1.90 12.63
N ARG A 47 -3.73 1.81 13.96
CA ARG A 47 -3.53 0.54 14.65
C ARG A 47 -4.82 -0.30 14.61
N GLY A 48 -4.67 -1.62 14.66
CA GLY A 48 -5.78 -2.57 14.61
C GLY A 48 -6.26 -2.88 13.20
N GLY A 49 -7.32 -3.69 13.10
CA GLY A 49 -7.79 -4.28 11.84
C GLY A 49 -9.09 -3.71 11.28
N ASP A 50 -9.57 -2.56 11.76
CA ASP A 50 -10.82 -1.96 11.26
C ASP A 50 -10.62 -1.28 9.89
N LEU A 51 -10.55 -2.11 8.84
CA LEU A 51 -10.40 -1.67 7.45
C LEU A 51 -11.56 -0.78 6.99
N LYS A 52 -12.76 -0.91 7.60
CA LYS A 52 -13.93 -0.12 7.22
C LYS A 52 -13.76 1.33 7.67
N ALA A 53 -13.40 1.54 8.93
CA ALA A 53 -13.10 2.88 9.44
C ALA A 53 -11.91 3.52 8.70
N LEU A 54 -10.88 2.72 8.42
CA LEU A 54 -9.70 3.18 7.68
C LEU A 54 -10.05 3.65 6.25
N PHE A 55 -10.86 2.88 5.53
CA PHE A 55 -11.32 3.25 4.20
C PHE A 55 -12.23 4.48 4.22
N ALA A 56 -13.10 4.61 5.23
CA ALA A 56 -13.96 5.80 5.37
C ALA A 56 -13.13 7.07 5.58
N ARG A 57 -12.05 6.99 6.38
CA ARG A 57 -11.09 8.10 6.57
C ARG A 57 -10.41 8.47 5.24
N LEU A 58 -9.90 7.47 4.51
CA LEU A 58 -9.26 7.69 3.20
C LEU A 58 -10.24 8.35 2.21
N HIS A 59 -11.46 7.84 2.14
CA HIS A 59 -12.50 8.35 1.25
C HIS A 59 -12.87 9.80 1.56
N GLY A 60 -13.12 10.15 2.83
CA GLY A 60 -13.41 11.54 3.22
C GLY A 60 -12.26 12.50 2.90
N GLY A 61 -11.01 12.05 3.04
CA GLY A 61 -9.84 12.81 2.62
C GLY A 61 -9.77 13.04 1.11
N LEU A 62 -10.07 12.00 0.31
CA LEU A 62 -10.16 12.11 -1.15
C LEU A 62 -11.27 13.06 -1.59
N GLU A 63 -12.46 12.99 -0.98
CA GLU A 63 -13.56 13.92 -1.26
C GLU A 63 -13.16 15.37 -0.98
N LYS A 64 -12.48 15.62 0.16
CA LYS A 64 -12.03 16.96 0.50
C LYS A 64 -10.98 17.48 -0.48
N LEU A 65 -10.00 16.66 -0.84
CA LEU A 65 -8.96 17.04 -1.81
C LEU A 65 -9.55 17.27 -3.21
N GLY A 66 -10.54 16.47 -3.63
CA GLY A 66 -11.24 16.64 -4.90
C GLY A 66 -12.03 17.95 -5.00
N GLN A 67 -12.37 18.59 -3.88
CA GLN A 67 -12.97 19.93 -3.87
C GLN A 67 -11.92 21.05 -3.95
N LEU A 68 -10.68 20.79 -3.55
CA LEU A 68 -9.62 21.80 -3.42
C LEU A 68 -8.65 21.82 -4.61
N LEU A 69 -8.58 20.72 -5.36
CA LEU A 69 -7.60 20.50 -6.41
C LEU A 69 -8.28 20.35 -7.77
N PRO A 70 -7.53 20.55 -8.87
CA PRO A 70 -7.99 20.16 -10.19
C PRO A 70 -8.41 18.67 -10.23
N PRO A 71 -9.30 18.28 -11.17
CA PRO A 71 -9.75 16.90 -11.28
C PRO A 71 -8.58 15.91 -11.42
N PHE A 72 -8.66 14.79 -10.69
CA PHE A 72 -7.68 13.72 -10.83
C PHE A 72 -7.74 13.10 -12.22
N ALA A 73 -6.58 12.69 -12.73
CA ALA A 73 -6.45 12.12 -14.06
C ALA A 73 -7.03 10.69 -14.09
N LEU A 74 -8.15 10.53 -14.80
CA LEU A 74 -8.87 9.27 -14.93
C LEU A 74 -8.99 8.86 -16.40
N SER A 75 -8.66 7.61 -16.68
CA SER A 75 -8.85 6.95 -17.98
C SER A 75 -10.02 5.98 -17.92
N LYS A 76 -10.85 5.96 -18.97
CA LYS A 76 -11.92 4.95 -19.13
C LYS A 76 -11.38 3.53 -19.20
N THR A 77 -10.17 3.35 -19.73
CA THR A 77 -9.53 2.05 -19.92
C THR A 77 -8.66 1.66 -18.72
N TYR A 78 -7.95 2.64 -18.14
CA TYR A 78 -6.89 2.37 -17.14
C TYR A 78 -7.21 2.86 -15.73
N GLY A 79 -8.38 3.49 -15.49
CA GLY A 79 -8.72 4.05 -14.18
C GLY A 79 -7.85 5.24 -13.80
N ALA A 80 -7.49 5.37 -12.53
CA ALA A 80 -6.55 6.37 -12.03
C ALA A 80 -5.19 6.25 -12.74
N LEU A 81 -4.73 7.36 -13.30
CA LEU A 81 -3.44 7.44 -13.96
C LEU A 81 -2.35 7.79 -12.95
N THR A 82 -1.26 7.04 -13.00
CA THR A 82 -0.12 7.11 -12.10
C THR A 82 1.19 7.04 -12.90
N SER A 83 2.29 7.50 -12.31
CA SER A 83 3.62 7.46 -12.93
C SER A 83 4.08 6.04 -13.25
N CYS A 84 3.77 5.07 -12.38
CA CYS A 84 4.09 3.66 -12.58
C CYS A 84 2.87 2.85 -13.04
N PRO A 85 2.97 2.04 -14.12
CA PRO A 85 1.86 1.20 -14.59
C PRO A 85 1.30 0.23 -13.56
N THR A 86 2.09 -0.14 -12.55
CA THR A 86 1.65 -1.06 -11.47
C THR A 86 0.66 -0.42 -10.50
N ASN A 87 0.55 0.91 -10.50
CA ASN A 87 -0.34 1.68 -9.63
C ASN A 87 -1.65 2.13 -10.35
N LEU A 88 -1.83 1.79 -11.64
CA LEU A 88 -3.05 2.09 -12.40
C LEU A 88 -4.29 1.37 -11.84
N GLY A 89 -5.48 1.76 -12.33
CA GLY A 89 -6.75 1.16 -11.99
C GLY A 89 -7.42 1.88 -10.84
N ALA A 90 -7.60 1.19 -9.71
CA ALA A 90 -8.13 1.80 -8.50
C ALA A 90 -7.19 2.87 -7.91
N GLY A 91 -5.92 2.95 -8.32
CA GLY A 91 -4.94 3.86 -7.71
C GLY A 91 -4.65 3.54 -6.24
N MET A 92 -5.12 2.40 -5.74
CA MET A 92 -5.13 2.08 -4.31
C MET A 92 -4.24 0.90 -3.97
N ARG A 93 -3.48 1.04 -2.88
CA ARG A 93 -2.87 -0.08 -2.16
C ARG A 93 -3.43 -0.14 -0.75
N ALA A 94 -3.98 -1.29 -0.38
CA ALA A 94 -4.32 -1.59 1.00
C ALA A 94 -3.33 -2.63 1.54
N SER A 95 -2.87 -2.47 2.77
CA SER A 95 -1.99 -3.44 3.40
C SER A 95 -2.21 -3.56 4.91
N LEU A 96 -1.77 -4.68 5.46
CA LEU A 96 -1.76 -4.95 6.89
C LEU A 96 -0.37 -5.39 7.32
N HIS A 97 0.14 -4.76 8.38
CA HIS A 97 1.25 -5.30 9.14
C HIS A 97 0.72 -6.38 10.08
N LEU A 98 1.12 -7.63 9.84
CA LEU A 98 0.66 -8.81 10.59
C LEU A 98 1.86 -9.57 11.13
N LYS A 99 1.83 -9.95 12.41
CA LYS A 99 2.83 -10.83 13.02
C LYS A 99 2.48 -12.27 12.71
N LEU A 100 3.36 -12.97 12.01
CA LEU A 100 3.23 -14.37 11.65
C LEU A 100 4.49 -15.16 12.05
N PRO A 101 4.84 -15.23 13.35
CA PRO A 101 6.09 -15.85 13.81
C PRO A 101 6.26 -17.32 13.37
N ASN A 102 5.19 -18.11 13.34
CA ASN A 102 5.23 -19.53 12.95
C ASN A 102 5.40 -19.70 11.44
N LEU A 103 4.77 -18.86 10.62
CA LEU A 103 4.90 -18.93 9.16
C LEU A 103 6.20 -18.26 8.66
N THR A 104 6.80 -17.36 9.43
CA THR A 104 8.05 -16.69 9.06
C THR A 104 9.29 -17.36 9.63
N GLN A 105 9.18 -18.06 10.76
CA GLN A 105 10.29 -18.74 11.45
C GLN A 105 11.54 -17.84 11.61
N GLY A 106 11.34 -16.60 12.04
CA GLY A 106 12.46 -15.66 12.23
C GLY A 106 13.19 -15.30 10.92
N ASP A 107 12.43 -15.07 9.84
CA ASP A 107 12.89 -14.75 8.47
C ASP A 107 13.37 -15.94 7.63
N ALA A 108 13.60 -17.11 8.26
CA ALA A 108 14.07 -18.30 7.56
C ALA A 108 13.09 -18.84 6.51
N ASP A 109 11.78 -18.56 6.64
CA ASP A 109 10.75 -19.14 5.78
C ASP A 109 9.79 -18.11 5.13
N LEU A 110 10.27 -16.88 4.89
CA LEU A 110 9.53 -15.88 4.10
C LEU A 110 9.10 -16.43 2.72
N LYS A 111 9.87 -17.36 2.14
CA LYS A 111 9.57 -18.00 0.87
C LYS A 111 8.30 -18.85 0.95
N ARG A 112 8.13 -19.67 2.00
CA ARG A 112 6.90 -20.44 2.20
C ARG A 112 5.70 -19.52 2.42
N LEU A 113 5.85 -18.47 3.22
CA LEU A 113 4.77 -17.51 3.43
C LEU A 113 4.34 -16.85 2.10
N LYS A 114 5.29 -16.48 1.24
CA LYS A 114 5.00 -15.98 -0.12
C LYS A 114 4.26 -17.01 -0.98
N LEU A 115 4.65 -18.29 -0.92
CA LEU A 115 3.97 -19.38 -1.64
C LEU A 115 2.53 -19.60 -1.14
N LEU A 116 2.28 -19.47 0.16
CA LEU A 116 0.93 -19.55 0.73
C LEU A 116 0.06 -18.33 0.38
N ALA A 117 0.67 -17.15 0.29
CA ALA A 117 -0.02 -15.90 -0.03
C ALA A 117 -0.36 -15.76 -1.53
N GLN A 118 0.46 -16.32 -2.42
CA GLN A 118 0.29 -16.22 -3.87
C GLN A 118 -1.08 -16.70 -4.38
N PRO A 119 -1.60 -17.90 -4.04
CA PRO A 119 -2.93 -18.34 -4.50
C PRO A 119 -4.07 -17.50 -3.91
N LEU A 120 -3.83 -16.76 -2.82
CA LEU A 120 -4.79 -15.82 -2.23
C LEU A 120 -4.78 -14.45 -2.94
N GLY A 121 -3.93 -14.27 -3.95
CA GLY A 121 -3.73 -13.00 -4.64
C GLY A 121 -3.09 -11.93 -3.75
N LEU A 122 -2.27 -12.35 -2.79
CA LEU A 122 -1.55 -11.48 -1.86
C LEU A 122 -0.05 -11.46 -2.18
N ALA A 123 0.55 -10.30 -2.03
CA ALA A 123 1.98 -10.08 -1.97
C ALA A 123 2.42 -9.91 -0.51
N VAL A 124 3.58 -10.49 -0.18
CA VAL A 124 4.20 -10.41 1.15
C VAL A 124 5.53 -9.69 1.02
N ARG A 125 5.69 -8.62 1.80
CA ARG A 125 6.89 -7.81 1.95
C ARG A 125 7.37 -7.88 3.39
N GLY A 126 8.64 -7.59 3.63
CA GLY A 126 9.13 -7.43 4.98
C GLY A 126 8.60 -6.15 5.63
N ALA A 127 8.81 -6.00 6.94
CA ALA A 127 8.22 -4.90 7.71
C ALA A 127 8.70 -3.50 7.30
N ALA A 128 9.87 -3.38 6.67
CA ALA A 128 10.42 -2.12 6.17
C ALA A 128 10.09 -1.86 4.69
N GLY A 129 9.29 -2.72 4.06
CA GLY A 129 8.83 -2.56 2.68
C GLY A 129 9.43 -3.56 1.70
N GLU A 130 9.52 -3.14 0.43
CA GLU A 130 10.06 -4.00 -0.62
C GLU A 130 11.53 -4.35 -0.31
N HIS A 131 11.92 -5.59 -0.59
CA HIS A 131 13.29 -6.11 -0.39
C HIS A 131 13.78 -6.24 1.07
N SER A 132 12.94 -6.01 2.09
CA SER A 132 13.31 -6.27 3.48
C SER A 132 12.90 -7.68 3.96
N GLY A 133 13.59 -8.19 4.98
CA GLY A 133 13.19 -9.39 5.72
C GLY A 133 12.01 -9.13 6.66
N ALA A 134 11.51 -10.20 7.29
CA ALA A 134 10.51 -10.13 8.34
C ALA A 134 11.04 -9.28 9.51
N GLY A 135 10.18 -8.43 10.06
CA GLY A 135 10.50 -7.64 11.24
C GLY A 135 10.41 -8.47 12.52
N GLU A 136 10.64 -7.80 13.65
CA GLU A 136 10.57 -8.40 14.98
C GLU A 136 9.26 -9.18 15.21
N GLY A 137 9.39 -10.43 15.68
CA GLY A 137 8.24 -11.30 15.93
C GLY A 137 7.52 -11.77 14.68
N GLY A 138 8.21 -11.83 13.53
CA GLY A 138 7.63 -12.28 12.27
C GLY A 138 6.71 -11.25 11.63
N LEU A 139 6.96 -9.96 11.85
CA LEU A 139 6.14 -8.89 11.29
C LEU A 139 6.35 -8.78 9.79
N VAL A 140 5.27 -8.86 9.02
CA VAL A 140 5.28 -8.75 7.56
C VAL A 140 4.21 -7.77 7.07
N ASP A 141 4.44 -7.20 5.90
CA ASP A 141 3.48 -6.36 5.19
C ASP A 141 2.75 -7.18 4.12
N ILE A 142 1.44 -7.31 4.27
CA ILE A 142 0.58 -8.13 3.41
C ILE A 142 -0.36 -7.22 2.63
N SER A 143 -0.38 -7.34 1.30
CA SER A 143 -1.23 -6.52 0.43
C SER A 143 -1.74 -7.32 -0.78
N PRO A 144 -2.94 -7.04 -1.31
CA PRO A 144 -3.35 -7.54 -2.62
C PRO A 144 -2.39 -7.09 -3.72
N ASN A 145 -2.10 -7.97 -4.66
CA ASN A 145 -1.19 -7.67 -5.77
C ASN A 145 -1.86 -6.91 -6.93
N ALA A 146 -3.14 -7.18 -7.20
CA ALA A 146 -3.88 -6.59 -8.30
C ALA A 146 -4.40 -5.19 -7.94
N ARG A 147 -4.28 -4.26 -8.90
CA ARG A 147 -4.77 -2.87 -8.80
C ARG A 147 -5.53 -2.41 -10.03
N LEU A 148 -5.09 -2.86 -11.21
CA LEU A 148 -5.77 -2.65 -12.48
C LEU A 148 -6.86 -3.71 -12.69
N GLY A 149 -8.03 -3.27 -13.17
CA GLY A 149 -9.18 -4.16 -13.45
C GLY A 149 -9.87 -4.70 -12.19
N VAL A 150 -9.59 -4.13 -11.01
CA VAL A 150 -10.23 -4.46 -9.73
C VAL A 150 -10.67 -3.19 -9.04
N SER A 151 -11.81 -3.24 -8.35
CA SER A 151 -12.33 -2.15 -7.54
C SER A 151 -11.65 -2.07 -6.17
N GLU A 152 -11.74 -0.91 -5.53
CA GLU A 152 -11.25 -0.66 -4.17
C GLU A 152 -11.90 -1.66 -3.18
N LYS A 153 -13.19 -1.96 -3.36
CA LYS A 153 -13.91 -2.95 -2.57
C LYS A 153 -13.33 -4.35 -2.73
N GLU A 154 -12.99 -4.77 -3.94
CA GLU A 154 -12.37 -6.08 -4.20
C GLU A 154 -10.97 -6.16 -3.59
N ILE A 155 -10.18 -5.09 -3.65
CA ILE A 155 -8.88 -5.00 -2.98
C ILE A 155 -9.06 -5.22 -1.47
N LEU A 156 -9.96 -4.49 -0.82
CA LEU A 156 -10.20 -4.63 0.63
C LEU A 156 -10.72 -6.03 1.01
N ASN A 157 -11.65 -6.57 0.22
CA ASN A 157 -12.17 -7.92 0.44
C ASN A 157 -11.07 -8.98 0.32
N ARG A 158 -10.20 -8.86 -0.69
CA ARG A 158 -9.07 -9.76 -0.89
C ARG A 158 -8.07 -9.68 0.27
N LEU A 159 -7.76 -8.47 0.73
CA LEU A 159 -6.91 -8.27 1.91
C LEU A 159 -7.52 -8.94 3.14
N CYS A 160 -8.80 -8.69 3.43
CA CYS A 160 -9.48 -9.24 4.59
C CYS A 160 -9.57 -10.77 4.56
N GLN A 161 -9.98 -11.36 3.42
CA GLN A 161 -10.12 -12.80 3.29
C GLN A 161 -8.76 -13.50 3.30
N GLY A 162 -7.80 -12.98 2.53
CA GLY A 162 -6.48 -13.58 2.44
C GLY A 162 -5.72 -13.51 3.78
N THR A 163 -5.81 -12.40 4.53
CA THR A 163 -5.19 -12.31 5.86
C THR A 163 -5.85 -13.23 6.88
N LYS A 164 -7.17 -13.43 6.83
CA LYS A 164 -7.85 -14.45 7.65
C LYS A 164 -7.34 -15.86 7.35
N SER A 165 -7.13 -16.20 6.07
CA SER A 165 -6.58 -17.50 5.69
C SER A 165 -5.15 -17.69 6.16
N LEU A 166 -4.30 -16.66 6.05
CA LEU A 166 -2.92 -16.71 6.55
C LEU A 166 -2.89 -16.82 8.07
N TRP A 167 -3.74 -16.08 8.79
CA TRP A 167 -3.87 -16.19 10.24
C TRP A 167 -4.34 -17.57 10.69
N ALA A 168 -5.28 -18.17 9.96
CA ALA A 168 -5.72 -19.54 10.24
C ALA A 168 -4.61 -20.59 10.03
N ALA A 169 -3.65 -20.33 9.12
CA ALA A 169 -2.49 -21.18 8.92
C ALA A 169 -1.40 -20.96 9.98
N GLU A 170 -1.31 -19.74 10.53
CA GLU A 170 -0.36 -19.35 11.58
C GLU A 170 -0.65 -19.98 12.93
N ILE A 171 -1.94 -20.14 13.27
CA ILE A 171 -2.40 -20.68 14.56
C ILE A 171 -2.55 -22.22 14.57
N ARG A 172 -2.12 -22.90 13.50
CA ARG A 172 -2.09 -24.36 13.40
C ARG A 172 -0.73 -24.90 13.82
#